data_AF-A0A538MMF1-F1
#
_entry.id   AF-A0A538MMF1-F1
#
_cell.length_a   1.000
_cell.length_b   1.000
_cell.length_c   1.000
_cell.angle_alpha   90.00
_cell.angle_beta   90.00
_cell.angle_gamma   90.00
#
_symmetry.space_group_name_H-M   'P 1'
#
loop_
_entity.id
_entity.type
_entity.pdbx_description
1 polymer ?
#
loop_
_entity_poly.entity_id
_entity_poly.type
_entity_poly.pdbx_seq_one_letter_code
_entity_poly.pdbx_strand_id
1 'polypeptide(L)'
;MTQSDIAWAEVTDDRWQPTFERTTVGLTVRFSGLCPRCQHQTTTELARVIPMPASVRGEVEEFTMYCACGHPHKDRPEGDNSCGAYWSYEDEL
;
A
#
# COMPACT_ATOMS: atom_id res chain seq x y z
N MET A 1 8.54 -1.01 -20.35
CA MET A 1 8.99 -1.74 -19.14
C MET A 1 8.29 -3.09 -19.16
N THR A 2 9.07 -4.15 -19.25
CA THR A 2 8.58 -5.54 -19.41
C THR A 2 7.95 -6.02 -18.10
N GLN A 3 6.72 -6.51 -18.22
CA GLN A 3 5.97 -7.23 -17.21
C GLN A 3 6.89 -8.25 -16.51
N SER A 4 7.10 -8.08 -15.21
CA SER A 4 7.92 -9.01 -14.43
C SER A 4 7.06 -10.20 -14.02
N ASP A 5 7.40 -11.39 -14.52
CA ASP A 5 6.83 -12.71 -14.17
C ASP A 5 7.17 -13.08 -12.71
N ILE A 6 6.69 -12.30 -11.75
CA ILE A 6 6.90 -12.59 -10.33
C ILE A 6 5.79 -13.51 -9.80
N ALA A 7 6.20 -14.57 -9.10
CA ALA A 7 5.30 -15.44 -8.35
C ALA A 7 4.67 -14.68 -7.16
N TRP A 8 3.50 -15.08 -6.72
CA TRP A 8 2.91 -14.56 -5.48
C TRP A 8 3.74 -14.93 -4.24
N ALA A 9 3.83 -14.03 -3.24
CA ALA A 9 4.45 -14.27 -1.92
C ALA A 9 4.15 -13.12 -0.95
N GLU A 10 3.93 -13.46 0.31
CA GLU A 10 3.84 -12.54 1.45
C GLU A 10 5.24 -12.13 1.90
N VAL A 11 5.72 -10.97 1.43
CA VAL A 11 7.07 -10.48 1.73
C VAL A 11 7.01 -9.01 2.13
N THR A 12 7.67 -8.70 3.24
CA THR A 12 7.96 -7.33 3.71
C THR A 12 9.37 -6.94 3.27
N ASP A 13 9.56 -5.69 2.84
CA ASP A 13 10.87 -5.08 2.70
C ASP A 13 10.96 -3.86 3.62
N ASP A 14 11.51 -4.09 4.82
CA ASP A 14 11.61 -3.09 5.90
C ASP A 14 12.52 -1.89 5.52
N ARG A 15 13.27 -1.99 4.42
CA ARG A 15 14.18 -0.92 3.95
C ARG A 15 13.58 -0.11 2.81
N TRP A 16 12.39 -0.47 2.33
CA TRP A 16 11.82 0.15 1.15
C TRP A 16 10.99 1.40 1.52
N GLN A 17 11.40 2.57 1.01
CA GLN A 17 10.72 3.85 1.17
C GLN A 17 10.11 4.29 -0.17
N PRO A 18 8.96 3.71 -0.58
CA PRO A 18 8.32 4.10 -1.82
C PRO A 18 7.79 5.54 -1.71
N THR A 19 8.05 6.36 -2.72
CA THR A 19 7.35 7.64 -2.85
C THR A 19 5.94 7.37 -3.37
N PHE A 20 4.95 7.47 -2.49
CA PHE A 20 3.54 7.47 -2.87
C PHE A 20 3.06 8.92 -3.04
N GLU A 21 2.30 9.16 -4.10
CA GLU A 21 1.52 10.40 -4.21
C GLU A 21 0.36 10.33 -3.22
N ARG A 22 0.21 11.40 -2.43
CA ARG A 22 -0.82 11.51 -1.41
C ARG A 22 -1.87 12.53 -1.83
N THR A 23 -3.13 12.09 -1.87
CA THR A 23 -4.27 12.95 -2.19
C THR A 23 -5.33 12.83 -1.12
N THR A 24 -5.78 13.96 -0.56
CA THR A 24 -6.86 13.98 0.44
C THR A 24 -8.15 14.43 -0.21
N VAL A 25 -9.22 13.63 -0.08
CA VAL A 25 -10.57 13.93 -0.58
C VAL A 25 -11.57 13.72 0.56
N GLY A 26 -12.08 14.83 1.11
CA GLY A 26 -12.97 14.78 2.27
C GLY A 26 -12.27 14.16 3.48
N LEU A 27 -12.85 13.08 4.01
CA LEU A 27 -12.28 12.31 5.13
C LEU A 27 -11.39 11.15 4.66
N THR A 28 -11.07 11.04 3.38
CA THR A 28 -10.23 9.93 2.87
C THR A 28 -8.88 10.45 2.42
N VAL A 29 -7.80 9.80 2.85
CA VAL A 29 -6.45 9.97 2.31
C VAL A 29 -6.18 8.79 1.38
N ARG A 30 -5.81 9.08 0.14
CA ARG A 30 -5.43 8.10 -0.87
C ARG A 30 -3.93 8.20 -1.13
N PHE A 31 -3.25 7.07 -1.07
CA PHE A 31 -1.85 6.89 -1.45
C PHE A 31 -1.80 6.13 -2.78
N SER A 32 -1.14 6.69 -3.79
CA SER A 32 -1.04 6.09 -5.13
C SER A 32 0.42 6.03 -5.58
N GLY A 33 0.87 4.87 -6.07
CA GLY A 33 2.27 4.66 -6.43
C GLY A 33 2.51 3.30 -7.04
N LEU A 34 3.78 2.93 -7.22
CA LEU A 34 4.16 1.62 -7.76
C LEU A 34 4.37 0.62 -6.62
N CYS A 35 3.86 -0.59 -6.79
CA CYS A 35 4.20 -1.69 -5.91
C CYS A 35 5.71 -1.97 -6.00
N PRO A 36 6.45 -2.07 -4.88
CA PRO A 36 7.89 -2.37 -4.88
C PRO A 36 8.25 -3.62 -5.68
N ARG A 37 7.36 -4.62 -5.60
CA ARG A 37 7.66 -5.96 -6.07
C ARG A 37 7.31 -6.17 -7.54
N CYS A 38 6.08 -5.84 -7.94
CA CYS A 38 5.63 -6.03 -9.32
C CYS A 38 5.76 -4.78 -10.19
N GLN A 39 6.04 -3.61 -9.60
CA GLN A 39 6.10 -2.32 -10.29
C GLN A 39 4.81 -1.92 -11.01
N HIS A 40 3.68 -2.57 -10.72
CA HIS A 40 2.37 -2.13 -11.17
C HIS A 40 1.83 -1.02 -10.26
N GLN A 41 0.95 -0.18 -10.82
CA GLN A 41 0.24 0.84 -10.06
C GLN A 41 -0.60 0.18 -8.96
N THR A 42 -0.54 0.74 -7.76
CA THR A 42 -1.33 0.33 -6.60
C THR A 42 -1.81 1.54 -5.83
N THR A 43 -2.94 1.37 -5.15
CA THR A 43 -3.58 2.43 -4.36
C THR A 43 -4.01 1.89 -3.01
N THR A 44 -3.81 2.69 -1.96
CA THR A 44 -4.34 2.43 -0.62
C THR A 44 -5.15 3.63 -0.16
N GLU A 45 -6.32 3.38 0.43
CA GLU A 45 -7.20 4.42 0.94
C GLU A 45 -7.37 4.24 2.45
N LEU A 46 -7.16 5.31 3.19
CA LEU A 46 -7.40 5.38 4.62
C LEU A 46 -8.48 6.42 4.89
N ALA A 47 -9.50 6.03 5.64
CA ALA A 47 -10.49 6.96 6.13
C ALA A 47 -10.00 7.58 7.44
N ARG A 48 -9.92 8.92 7.51
CA ARG A 48 -9.54 9.76 8.67
C ARG A 48 -10.50 9.64 9.87
N VAL A 49 -11.35 8.61 9.91
CA VAL A 49 -12.46 8.43 10.88
C VAL A 49 -11.98 8.01 12.28
N ILE A 50 -10.73 8.27 12.64
CA ILE A 50 -10.26 8.09 14.01
C ILE A 50 -10.37 9.46 14.71
N PRO A 51 -11.52 9.81 15.35
CA PRO A 51 -11.59 10.94 16.27
C PRO A 51 -10.81 10.56 17.53
N MET A 52 -9.48 10.59 17.44
CA MET A 52 -8.62 10.59 18.60
C MET A 52 -8.30 12.04 18.97
N PRO A 53 -8.25 12.37 20.27
CA PRO A 53 -7.75 13.67 20.71
C PRO A 53 -6.36 13.91 20.10
N ALA A 54 -6.04 15.15 19.73
CA ALA A 54 -4.73 15.51 19.19
C ALA A 54 -3.56 15.11 20.12
N SER A 55 -3.81 14.93 21.42
CA SER A 55 -2.85 14.43 22.39
C SER A 55 -2.56 12.92 22.30
N VAL A 56 -3.32 12.17 21.50
CA VAL A 56 -3.22 10.72 21.30
C VAL A 56 -2.72 10.39 19.89
N ARG A 57 -2.94 11.26 18.90
CA ARG A 57 -2.29 11.12 17.59
C ARG A 57 -0.80 11.37 17.75
N GLY A 58 0.01 10.38 17.38
CA GLY A 58 1.42 10.62 17.10
C GLY A 58 1.55 11.59 15.92
N GLU A 59 2.67 12.28 15.81
CA GLU A 59 2.97 13.12 14.63
C GLU A 59 2.99 12.29 13.35
N VAL A 60 3.31 11.00 13.46
CA VAL A 60 3.39 10.01 12.39
C VAL A 60 2.52 8.80 12.75
N GLU A 61 1.65 8.36 11.85
CA GLU A 61 0.90 7.11 11.97
C GLU A 61 1.54 6.03 11.07
N GLU A 62 1.90 4.88 11.66
CA GLU A 62 2.35 3.70 10.92
C GLU A 62 1.13 2.83 10.56
N PHE A 63 1.03 2.43 9.29
CA PHE A 63 0.00 1.52 8.81
C PHE A 63 0.54 0.54 7.76
N THR A 64 -0.09 -0.62 7.64
CA THR A 64 0.29 -1.62 6.63
C THR A 64 -0.39 -1.33 5.29
N MET A 65 0.42 -1.17 4.25
CA MET A 65 -0.04 -1.15 2.86
C MET A 65 0.14 -2.53 2.23
N TYR A 66 -0.74 -2.86 1.29
CA TYR A 66 -0.66 -4.07 0.49
C TYR A 66 -0.68 -3.72 -0.99
N CYS A 67 -0.08 -4.60 -1.81
CA CYS A 67 -0.25 -4.52 -3.24
C CYS A 67 -1.72 -4.78 -3.59
N ALA A 68 -2.34 -3.82 -4.27
CA ALA A 68 -3.71 -3.85 -4.78
C ALA A 68 -3.71 -3.62 -6.30
N CYS A 69 -2.69 -4.12 -7.01
CA CYS A 69 -2.48 -3.76 -8.42
C CYS A 69 -3.51 -4.33 -9.40
N GLY A 70 -4.31 -5.33 -9.00
CA GLY A 70 -5.35 -5.90 -9.87
C GLY A 70 -4.83 -6.77 -11.02
N HIS A 71 -3.52 -7.03 -11.09
CA HIS A 71 -2.91 -7.87 -12.12
C HIS A 71 -2.83 -9.34 -11.68
N PRO A 72 -3.05 -10.31 -12.59
CA PRO A 72 -2.80 -11.73 -12.32
C PRO A 72 -1.34 -11.99 -12.00
N HIS A 73 -1.09 -12.88 -11.04
CA HIS A 73 0.24 -13.35 -10.67
C HIS A 73 0.27 -14.87 -10.66
N LYS A 74 1.39 -15.44 -11.10
CA LYS A 74 1.58 -16.88 -11.12
C LYS A 74 1.44 -17.45 -9.69
N ASP A 75 0.78 -18.60 -9.58
CA ASP A 75 0.59 -19.37 -8.35
C ASP A 75 -0.28 -18.66 -7.28
N ARG A 76 -0.99 -17.58 -7.63
CA ARG A 76 -1.97 -16.96 -6.72
C ARG A 76 -3.25 -17.82 -6.67
N PRO A 77 -3.76 -18.15 -5.47
CA PRO A 77 -5.06 -18.82 -5.31
C PRO A 77 -6.19 -18.02 -5.99
N GLU A 78 -7.21 -18.73 -6.49
CA GLU A 78 -8.38 -18.08 -7.10
C GLU A 78 -9.05 -17.11 -6.12
N GLY A 79 -9.38 -15.91 -6.60
CA GLY A 79 -10.21 -14.94 -5.87
C GLY A 79 -9.61 -13.57 -5.63
N ASP A 80 -8.32 -13.33 -5.95
CA ASP A 80 -7.72 -12.01 -5.76
C ASP A 80 -6.56 -11.75 -6.74
N ASN A 81 -6.42 -10.51 -7.22
CA ASN A 81 -5.40 -10.09 -8.19
C ASN A 81 -4.41 -9.11 -7.55
N SER A 82 -3.37 -9.62 -6.91
CA SER A 82 -2.21 -8.82 -6.49
C SER A 82 -0.96 -9.67 -6.34
N CYS A 83 0.21 -9.06 -6.15
CA CYS A 83 1.45 -9.83 -5.99
C CYS A 83 1.67 -10.40 -4.58
N GLY A 84 0.83 -10.02 -3.60
CA GLY A 84 0.97 -10.47 -2.20
C GLY A 84 1.97 -9.68 -1.36
N ALA A 85 2.69 -8.72 -1.95
CA ALA A 85 3.57 -7.84 -1.17
C ALA A 85 2.78 -6.96 -0.21
N TYR A 86 3.33 -6.75 0.98
CA TYR A 86 2.85 -5.77 1.97
C TYR A 86 4.05 -5.10 2.63
N TRP A 87 3.88 -3.88 3.13
CA TRP A 87 4.94 -3.10 3.77
C TRP A 87 4.34 -2.19 4.84
N SER A 88 5.14 -1.86 5.86
CA SER A 88 4.84 -0.74 6.76
C SER A 88 5.04 0.56 6.02
N TYR A 89 4.15 1.52 6.25
CA TYR A 89 4.24 2.88 5.73
C TYR A 89 3.91 3.87 6.83
N GLU A 90 4.65 4.96 6.87
CA GLU A 90 4.55 6.01 7.86
C GLU A 90 4.16 7.32 7.17
N ASP A 91 3.10 7.98 7.65
CA ASP A 91 2.66 9.29 7.14
C ASP A 91 1.97 10.12 8.23
N GLU A 92 1.92 11.44 8.03
CA GLU A 92 1.19 12.36 8.91
C GLU A 92 -0.30 12.41 8.50
N LEU A 93 -1.17 11.71 9.26
CA LEU A 93 -2.61 11.58 8.95
C LEU A 93 -3.50 12.63 9.63
#